data_AF-A0A0N0NL74-F1
#
_entry.id   AF-A0A0N0NL74-F1
#
_cell.length_a   1.000
_cell.length_b   1.000
_cell.length_c   1.000
_cell.angle_alpha   90.00
_cell.angle_beta   90.00
_cell.angle_gamma   90.00
#
_symmetry.space_group_name_H-M   'P 1'
#
loop_
_entity.id
_entity.type
_entity.pdbx_description
1 polymer ?
#
loop_
_entity_poly.entity_id
_entity_poly.type
_entity_poly.pdbx_seq_one_letter_code
_entity_poly.pdbx_strand_id
1 'polypeptide(L)'
;MATQPPKPRNLLIFGLAPSPDPNTPWPATRLNAALEAQQSLAKSSHWSLTVHTVDPSVPTQTSIAQIQEVLRSKPHWDVVGIGFGLRGNLGLTGWFERLVNVVVREVGAKGTLLGFPTSPDRLVQDSEELVAREAAERGGGET
;
A
#
# COMPACT_ATOMS: atom_id res chain seq x y z
N MET A 1 -0.57 17.32 -32.12
CA MET A 1 -0.63 17.77 -30.72
C MET A 1 -0.09 16.64 -29.86
N ALA A 2 1.04 16.84 -29.17
CA ALA A 2 1.58 15.81 -28.30
C ALA A 2 0.73 15.76 -27.02
N THR A 3 0.03 14.66 -26.80
CA THR A 3 -0.65 14.40 -25.53
C THR A 3 0.41 14.29 -24.44
N GLN A 4 0.35 15.20 -23.49
CA GLN A 4 1.22 15.18 -22.31
C GLN A 4 1.02 13.81 -21.62
N PRO A 5 2.10 13.09 -21.26
CA PRO A 5 1.95 11.79 -20.61
C PRO A 5 1.15 11.97 -19.31
N PRO A 6 0.29 11.00 -18.96
CA PRO A 6 -0.53 11.09 -17.75
C PRO A 6 0.38 11.30 -16.54
N LYS A 7 -0.02 12.21 -15.65
CA LYS A 7 0.70 12.48 -14.40
C LYS A 7 0.83 11.16 -13.62
N PRO A 8 2.03 10.82 -13.12
CA PRO A 8 2.21 9.59 -12.37
C PRO A 8 1.37 9.61 -11.09
N ARG A 9 0.70 8.49 -10.81
CA ARG A 9 -0.08 8.26 -9.60
C ARG A 9 0.82 7.82 -8.46
N ASN A 10 0.51 8.25 -7.25
CA ASN A 10 1.25 7.90 -6.04
C ASN A 10 0.60 6.70 -5.35
N LEU A 11 1.36 5.62 -5.23
CA LEU A 11 0.97 4.41 -4.51
C LEU A 11 1.81 4.26 -3.25
N LEU A 12 1.16 4.17 -2.09
CA LEU A 12 1.81 3.85 -0.82
C LEU A 12 1.35 2.46 -0.36
N ILE A 13 2.27 1.57 -0.02
CA ILE A 13 1.95 0.27 0.55
C ILE A 13 2.56 0.13 1.94
N PHE A 14 1.75 -0.27 2.92
CA PHE A 14 2.21 -0.72 4.22
C PHE A 14 2.21 -2.26 4.31
N GLY A 15 3.32 -2.83 4.76
CA GLY A 15 3.45 -4.27 5.01
C GLY A 15 4.48 -4.58 6.09
N LEU A 16 4.66 -5.86 6.43
CA LEU A 16 5.64 -6.25 7.44
C LEU A 16 7.08 -6.10 6.96
N ALA A 17 7.98 -5.76 7.88
CA ALA A 17 9.41 -5.90 7.66
C ALA A 17 9.76 -7.37 7.34
N PRO A 18 10.74 -7.61 6.44
CA PRO A 18 11.27 -8.94 6.19
C PRO A 18 11.75 -9.59 7.49
N SER A 19 11.24 -10.78 7.81
CA SER A 19 11.73 -11.57 8.94
C SER A 19 12.82 -12.53 8.47
N PRO A 20 13.94 -12.66 9.22
CA PRO A 20 14.94 -13.69 8.95
C PRO A 20 14.44 -15.09 9.30
N ASP A 21 13.29 -15.24 9.98
CA ASP A 21 12.72 -16.54 10.31
C ASP A 21 12.19 -17.26 9.06
N PRO A 22 12.79 -18.41 8.68
CA PRO A 22 12.40 -19.17 7.49
C PRO A 22 11.01 -19.79 7.61
N ASN A 23 10.41 -19.86 8.80
CA ASN A 23 9.07 -20.40 9.03
C ASN A 23 7.97 -19.34 8.90
N THR A 24 8.34 -18.09 8.63
CA THR A 24 7.34 -17.07 8.30
C THR A 24 6.68 -17.36 6.95
N PRO A 25 5.39 -17.02 6.76
CA PRO A 25 4.71 -17.22 5.47
C PRO A 25 5.40 -16.51 4.29
N TRP A 26 6.22 -15.49 4.59
CA TRP A 26 6.98 -14.70 3.64
C TRP A 26 8.43 -14.57 4.09
N PRO A 27 9.30 -15.56 3.77
CA PRO A 27 10.72 -15.47 4.05
C PRO A 27 11.32 -14.21 3.41
N ALA A 28 12.27 -13.57 4.07
CA ALA A 28 12.85 -12.31 3.63
C ALA A 28 13.27 -12.30 2.16
N THR A 29 13.91 -13.38 1.68
CA THR A 29 14.35 -13.50 0.28
C THR A 29 13.19 -13.43 -0.72
N ARG A 30 12.07 -14.12 -0.44
CA ARG A 30 10.89 -14.10 -1.32
C ARG A 30 10.21 -12.74 -1.30
N LEU A 31 10.09 -12.14 -0.12
CA LEU A 31 9.47 -10.83 0.02
C LEU A 31 10.27 -9.75 -0.71
N ASN A 32 11.60 -9.73 -0.55
CA ASN A 32 12.46 -8.75 -1.22
C ASN A 32 12.39 -8.88 -2.74
N ALA A 33 12.46 -10.11 -3.27
CA ALA A 33 12.32 -10.35 -4.70
C ALA A 33 10.97 -9.87 -5.25
N ALA A 34 9.88 -10.11 -4.53
CA ALA A 34 8.55 -9.62 -4.88
C ALA A 34 8.50 -8.08 -4.91
N LEU A 35 9.04 -7.42 -3.87
CA LEU A 35 9.06 -5.96 -3.78
C LEU A 35 9.92 -5.32 -4.89
N GLU A 36 11.07 -5.90 -5.22
CA GLU A 36 11.91 -5.44 -6.33
C GLU A 36 11.20 -5.56 -7.68
N ALA A 37 10.49 -6.67 -7.90
CA ALA A 37 9.68 -6.87 -9.09
C ALA A 37 8.56 -5.84 -9.18
N GLN A 38 7.85 -5.57 -8.07
CA GLN A 38 6.80 -4.55 -8.03
C GLN A 38 7.34 -3.12 -8.22
N GLN A 39 8.53 -2.81 -7.69
CA GLN A 39 9.17 -1.51 -7.94
C GLN A 39 9.55 -1.34 -9.40
N SER A 40 10.04 -2.40 -10.05
CA SER A 40 10.36 -2.39 -11.47
C SER A 40 9.10 -2.23 -12.32
N LEU A 41 8.04 -2.95 -11.98
CA LEU A 41 6.73 -2.83 -12.62
C LEU A 41 6.17 -1.40 -12.46
N ALA A 42 6.22 -0.84 -11.25
CA ALA A 42 5.81 0.53 -10.98
C ALA A 42 6.56 1.54 -11.87
N LYS A 43 7.90 1.43 -11.96
CA LYS A 43 8.73 2.28 -12.83
C LYS A 43 8.39 2.17 -14.32
N SER A 44 8.01 0.98 -14.79
CA SER A 44 7.57 0.75 -16.17
C SER A 44 6.11 1.15 -16.42
N SER A 45 5.37 1.51 -15.37
CA SER A 45 3.97 1.93 -15.39
C SER A 45 3.85 3.43 -15.06
N HIS A 46 2.63 3.91 -14.88
CA HIS A 46 2.36 5.29 -14.46
C HIS A 46 2.34 5.47 -12.93
N TRP A 47 2.94 4.55 -12.16
CA TRP A 47 2.96 4.59 -10.70
C TRP A 47 4.30 5.01 -10.10
N SER A 48 4.22 5.89 -9.09
CA SER A 48 5.28 6.12 -8.11
C SER A 48 4.97 5.29 -6.86
N LEU A 49 5.59 4.12 -6.75
CA LEU A 49 5.43 3.21 -5.62
C LEU A 49 6.35 3.59 -4.45
N THR A 50 5.77 3.70 -3.26
CA THR A 50 6.46 3.81 -1.98
C THR A 50 6.03 2.63 -1.11
N VAL A 51 6.98 1.88 -0.58
CA VAL A 51 6.73 0.78 0.36
C VAL A 51 7.25 1.19 1.72
N HIS A 52 6.38 1.10 2.73
CA HIS A 52 6.74 1.34 4.12
C HIS A 52 6.55 0.06 4.92
N THR A 53 7.62 -0.40 5.55
CA THR A 53 7.61 -1.60 6.36
C THR A 53 7.31 -1.26 7.82
N VAL A 54 6.34 -1.96 8.39
CA VAL A 54 6.03 -1.92 9.82
C VAL A 54 6.88 -2.96 10.52
N ASP A 55 7.67 -2.50 11.49
CA ASP A 55 8.37 -3.36 12.42
C ASP A 55 7.56 -3.47 13.73
N PRO A 56 6.98 -4.64 14.03
CA PRO A 56 6.18 -4.83 15.24
C PRO A 56 7.02 -4.84 16.53
N SER A 57 8.36 -4.89 16.44
CA SER A 57 9.25 -4.74 17.60
C SER A 57 9.38 -3.29 18.08
N VAL A 58 9.03 -2.32 17.22
CA VAL A 58 9.01 -0.90 17.56
C VAL A 58 7.74 -0.58 18.36
N PRO A 59 7.83 0.22 19.44
CA PRO A 59 6.67 0.64 20.21
C PRO A 59 5.59 1.26 19.33
N THR A 60 4.34 0.82 19.53
CA THR A 60 3.21 1.17 18.66
C THR A 60 3.01 2.67 18.46
N GLN A 61 3.21 3.46 19.52
CA GLN A 61 3.07 4.91 19.43
C GLN A 61 4.08 5.53 18.46
N THR A 62 5.33 5.04 18.47
CA THR A 62 6.40 5.51 17.57
C THR A 62 6.07 5.14 16.12
N SER A 63 5.67 3.90 15.87
CA SER A 63 5.33 3.47 14.51
C SER A 63 4.09 4.20 13.97
N ILE A 64 3.07 4.47 14.81
CA ILE A 64 1.91 5.27 14.40
C ILE A 64 2.31 6.69 14.01
N ALA A 65 3.23 7.32 14.75
CA ALA A 65 3.72 8.66 14.39
C ALA A 65 4.45 8.65 13.04
N GLN A 66 5.30 7.65 12.80
CA GLN A 66 5.99 7.46 11.53
C GLN A 66 5.01 7.20 10.37
N ILE A 67 4.00 6.36 10.58
CA ILE A 67 2.93 6.10 9.60
C ILE A 67 2.20 7.40 9.23
N GLN A 68 1.86 8.22 10.21
CA GLN A 68 1.21 9.52 9.99
C GLN A 68 2.10 10.47 9.19
N GLU A 69 3.41 10.50 9.50
CA GLU A 69 4.37 11.31 8.76
C GLU A 69 4.46 10.86 7.29
N VAL A 70 4.54 9.56 7.03
CA VAL A 70 4.57 9.01 5.66
C VAL A 70 3.28 9.34 4.91
N LEU A 71 2.12 9.18 5.56
CA LEU A 71 0.82 9.53 4.96
C LEU A 71 0.73 11.02 4.59
N ARG A 72 1.44 11.90 5.31
CA ARG A 72 1.47 13.35 5.07
C ARG A 72 2.65 13.80 4.19
N SER A 73 3.61 12.93 3.91
CA SER A 73 4.86 13.26 3.20
C SER A 73 4.67 13.69 1.75
N LYS A 74 3.56 13.30 1.12
CA LYS A 74 3.19 13.71 -0.23
C LYS A 74 1.94 14.57 -0.22
N PRO A 75 1.79 15.49 -1.21
CA PRO A 75 0.60 16.33 -1.32
C PRO A 75 -0.67 15.49 -1.51
N HIS A 76 -0.57 14.31 -2.14
CA HIS A 76 -1.69 13.39 -2.31
C HIS A 76 -1.20 11.96 -2.60
N TRP A 77 -1.86 10.97 -1.99
CA TRP A 77 -1.76 9.55 -2.34
C TRP A 77 -3.01 9.14 -3.13
N ASP A 78 -2.84 8.55 -4.31
CA ASP A 78 -3.97 8.06 -5.11
C ASP A 78 -4.49 6.74 -4.52
N VAL A 79 -3.57 5.87 -4.08
CA VAL A 79 -3.88 4.60 -3.43
C VAL A 79 -2.97 4.42 -2.22
N VAL A 80 -3.57 4.00 -1.09
CA VAL A 80 -2.85 3.47 0.07
C VAL A 80 -3.26 2.01 0.26
N GLY A 81 -2.31 1.09 0.09
CA GLY A 81 -2.49 -0.33 0.32
C GLY A 81 -2.01 -0.77 1.70
N ILE A 82 -2.73 -1.70 2.33
CA ILE A 82 -2.33 -2.32 3.60
C ILE A 82 -2.38 -3.84 3.45
N GLY A 83 -1.32 -4.54 3.86
CA GLY A 83 -1.57 -5.90 4.37
C GLY A 83 -0.63 -7.03 3.96
N PHE A 84 0.44 -6.82 3.18
CA PHE A 84 1.35 -7.95 2.95
C PHE A 84 2.04 -8.34 4.28
N GLY A 85 1.84 -9.59 4.70
CA GLY A 85 2.33 -10.13 5.98
C GLY A 85 1.48 -9.80 7.22
N LEU A 86 0.80 -8.65 7.27
CA LEU A 86 0.00 -8.24 8.44
C LEU A 86 -1.33 -9.01 8.56
N ARG A 87 -2.06 -9.19 7.45
CA ARG A 87 -3.40 -9.80 7.44
C ARG A 87 -3.38 -11.33 7.66
N GLY A 88 -2.22 -11.97 7.50
CA GLY A 88 -2.04 -13.43 7.62
C GLY A 88 -1.45 -13.90 8.95
N ASN A 89 -1.13 -12.99 9.86
CA ASN A 89 -0.53 -13.32 11.15
C ASN A 89 -1.49 -12.92 12.29
N LEU A 90 -2.08 -13.91 12.97
CA LEU A 90 -3.03 -13.70 14.07
C LEU A 90 -2.45 -12.85 15.21
N GLY A 91 -1.14 -12.96 15.46
CA GLY A 91 -0.45 -12.14 16.48
C GLY A 91 -0.35 -10.66 16.11
N LEU A 92 -0.66 -10.31 14.86
CA LEU A 92 -0.56 -8.95 14.32
C LEU A 92 -1.91 -8.37 13.90
N THR A 93 -3.02 -9.05 14.17
CA THR A 93 -4.38 -8.55 13.88
C THR A 93 -4.61 -7.18 14.53
N GLY A 94 -4.24 -7.00 15.79
CA GLY A 94 -4.37 -5.70 16.47
C GLY A 94 -3.49 -4.60 15.85
N TRP A 95 -2.36 -4.96 15.25
CA TRP A 95 -1.51 -4.03 14.49
C TRP A 95 -2.17 -3.65 13.16
N PHE A 96 -2.69 -4.63 12.44
CA PHE A 96 -3.42 -4.42 11.19
C PHE A 96 -4.61 -3.48 11.39
N GLU A 97 -5.45 -3.72 12.39
CA GLU A 97 -6.61 -2.87 12.71
C GLU A 97 -6.20 -1.43 13.04
N ARG A 98 -5.16 -1.25 13.85
CA ARG A 98 -4.64 0.09 14.18
C ARG A 98 -4.15 0.83 12.95
N LEU A 99 -3.42 0.14 12.06
CA LEU A 99 -2.94 0.72 10.83
C LEU A 99 -4.09 1.14 9.91
N VAL A 100 -5.11 0.28 9.75
CA VAL A 100 -6.33 0.61 9.00
C VAL A 100 -6.97 1.88 9.56
N ASN A 101 -7.17 1.94 10.88
CA ASN A 101 -7.79 3.09 11.53
C ASN A 101 -7.00 4.39 11.31
N VAL A 102 -5.66 4.34 11.41
CA VAL A 102 -4.81 5.50 11.17
C VAL A 102 -4.90 5.94 9.71
N VAL A 103 -4.80 5.01 8.76
CA VAL A 103 -4.89 5.33 7.32
C VAL A 103 -6.25 5.95 7.00
N VAL A 104 -7.35 5.32 7.41
CA VAL A 104 -8.72 5.84 7.18
C VAL A 104 -8.87 7.26 7.73
N ARG A 105 -8.35 7.52 8.93
CA ARG A 105 -8.42 8.86 9.54
C ARG A 105 -7.61 9.91 8.76
N GLU A 106 -6.42 9.57 8.28
CA GLU A 106 -5.50 10.55 7.67
C GLU A 106 -5.80 10.82 6.18
N VAL A 107 -6.35 9.83 5.45
CA VAL A 107 -6.57 9.93 3.99
C VAL A 107 -8.01 9.67 3.53
N GLY A 108 -8.89 9.15 4.39
CA GLY A 108 -10.24 8.74 4.00
C GLY A 108 -11.13 9.87 3.43
N ALA A 109 -10.87 11.13 3.78
CA ALA A 109 -11.61 12.28 3.26
C ALA A 109 -10.97 12.92 2.01
N LYS A 110 -9.82 12.43 1.54
CA LYS A 110 -8.99 13.12 0.52
C LYS A 110 -9.12 12.55 -0.89
N GLY A 111 -10.09 11.66 -1.14
CA GLY A 111 -10.23 10.97 -2.42
C GLY A 111 -9.15 9.91 -2.68
N THR A 112 -8.40 9.52 -1.65
CA THR A 112 -7.44 8.42 -1.67
C THR A 112 -8.18 7.09 -1.56
N LEU A 113 -7.84 6.13 -2.41
CA LEU A 113 -8.40 4.78 -2.35
C LEU A 113 -7.65 3.92 -1.35
N LEU A 114 -8.40 3.14 -0.57
CA LEU A 114 -7.84 2.18 0.38
C LEU A 114 -7.85 0.78 -0.25
N GLY A 115 -6.67 0.22 -0.44
CA GLY A 115 -6.46 -1.12 -0.99
C GLY A 115 -5.99 -2.13 0.05
N PHE A 116 -6.27 -3.40 -0.19
CA PHE A 116 -5.76 -4.51 0.61
C PHE A 116 -5.10 -5.54 -0.30
N PRO A 117 -3.84 -5.31 -0.72
CA PRO A 117 -3.16 -6.21 -1.64
C PRO A 117 -3.16 -7.64 -1.11
N THR A 118 -3.43 -8.57 -2.01
CA THR A 118 -3.56 -10.00 -1.69
C THR A 118 -2.22 -10.67 -1.40
N SER A 119 -1.14 -10.14 -2.00
CA SER A 119 0.22 -10.65 -1.87
C SER A 119 1.24 -9.55 -2.26
N PRO A 120 2.51 -9.67 -1.85
CA PRO A 120 3.55 -8.72 -2.26
C PRO A 120 3.82 -8.76 -3.78
N ASP A 121 3.43 -9.81 -4.48
CA ASP A 121 3.61 -9.95 -5.94
C ASP A 121 2.52 -9.22 -6.76
N ARG A 122 1.51 -8.65 -6.09
CA ARG A 122 0.33 -8.06 -6.74
C ARG A 122 0.06 -6.60 -6.39
N LEU A 123 1.01 -5.91 -5.75
CA LEU A 123 0.82 -4.54 -5.25
C LEU A 123 0.34 -3.57 -6.35
N VAL A 124 1.00 -3.56 -7.51
CA VAL A 124 0.64 -2.66 -8.61
C VAL A 124 -0.65 -3.10 -9.27
N GLN A 125 -0.79 -4.40 -9.57
CA GLN A 125 -1.98 -4.94 -10.23
C GLN A 125 -3.26 -4.71 -9.40
N ASP A 126 -3.24 -5.05 -8.12
CA ASP A 126 -4.40 -4.88 -7.23
C ASP A 126 -4.76 -3.38 -7.10
N SER A 127 -3.78 -2.47 -7.21
CA SER A 127 -4.01 -1.02 -7.21
C SER A 127 -4.62 -0.51 -8.52
N GLU A 128 -4.18 -1.02 -9.66
CA GLU A 128 -4.78 -0.73 -10.97
C GLU A 128 -6.25 -1.17 -11.02
N GLU A 129 -6.51 -2.41 -10.60
CA GLU A 129 -7.87 -2.97 -10.54
C GLU A 129 -8.77 -2.13 -9.61
N LEU A 130 -8.25 -1.68 -8.47
CA LEU A 130 -8.97 -0.82 -7.54
C LEU A 130 -9.35 0.52 -8.16
N VAL A 131 -8.40 1.19 -8.83
CA VAL A 131 -8.69 2.47 -9.48
C VAL A 131 -9.67 2.30 -10.64
N ALA A 132 -9.53 1.24 -11.44
CA ALA A 132 -10.45 0.95 -12.52
C ALA A 132 -11.88 0.72 -12.03
N ARG A 133 -12.03 -0.02 -10.91
CA ARG A 133 -13.34 -0.24 -10.28
C ARG A 133 -13.96 1.06 -9.79
N GLU A 134 -13.21 1.90 -9.09
CA GLU A 134 -13.70 3.20 -8.62
C GLU A 134 -14.16 4.08 -9.78
N ALA A 135 -13.40 4.10 -10.88
CA ALA A 135 -13.75 4.88 -12.07
C ALA A 135 -15.06 4.39 -12.71
N ALA A 136 -15.26 3.07 -12.78
CA ALA A 136 -16.50 2.48 -13.29
C ALA A 136 -17.71 2.81 -12.41
N GLU A 137 -17.55 2.75 -11.09
CA GLU A 137 -18.62 3.06 -10.13
C GLU A 137 -19.03 4.54 -10.18
N ARG A 138 -18.07 5.45 -10.34
CA ARG A 138 -18.36 6.90 -10.48
C ARG A 138 -18.92 7.28 -11.85
N GLY A 139 -18.56 6.56 -12.90
CA GLY A 139 -19.05 6.79 -14.27
C GLY A 139 -20.44 6.20 -14.54
N GLY A 140 -20.93 5.28 -13.70
CA GLY A 140 -22.24 4.63 -13.85
C GLY A 140 -23.43 5.38 -13.25
N GLY A 141 -23.24 6.60 -12.75
CA GLY A 141 -24.27 7.40 -12.06
C GLY A 141 -25.10 8.34 -12.93
N GLU A 142 -24.88 8.37 -14.25
CA GLU A 142 -25.67 9.17 -15.20
C GLU A 142 -26.49 8.25 -16.12
N THR A 143 -27.69 7.89 -15.69
CA THR A 143 -28.80 7.46 -16.56
C THR A 143 -30.11 8.02 -16.04
#